data_AF-A0A9R1AX93-F1
#
_entry.id   AF-A0A9R1AX93-F1
#
_cell.length_a   1.000
_cell.length_b   1.000
_cell.length_c   1.000
_cell.angle_alpha   90.00
_cell.angle_beta   90.00
_cell.angle_gamma   90.00
#
_symmetry.space_group_name_H-M   'P 1'
#
loop_
_entity.id
_entity.type
_entity.pdbx_description
1 polymer ?
#
loop_
_entity_poly.entity_id
_entity_poly.type
_entity_poly.pdbx_seq_one_letter_code
_entity_poly.pdbx_strand_id
1 'polypeptide(L)'
;MWRLKVGEGGGPWLRSTNGFLGRAVWEFDASAGTPEERAEVERVRQEFTDGRFRRRESADLLMRLQCSKENKHQGRDRRLPPMEKLEEKDEVTEDTVLVSLRRALDQFSSLQSDDGCWPGDFSGIMFVMPGLIFALYVTRSLNTVVTAEHRREICRYIYNHQNEDGGWGSLILGSSSMFGTCSNYITLRLLEEELDGNTALAKGRGWISSHGSATLVPQWGKIWLSILGMYDWSGNNPIFPELWLAPQFLPFHPGKFWCLCRMVYLPMAYLYGRKFVGPITPTILAIREEIYDVPYDQIDWGMSRNACAKEDLVCPRTTLQNAVWTSLYKCVEPVLSSWPINKLRDRALKNLMEHIHYEDDNTQYLCICSVNKALNMVCCWAEDPNSEAFKRHLARVPDFLWISEDGMKAGI
;
A
#
# COMPACT_ATOMS: atom_id res chain seq x y z
N MET A 1 21.09 -6.78 10.12
CA MET A 1 20.17 -5.90 10.87
C MET A 1 19.70 -4.79 9.94
N TRP A 2 18.45 -4.34 10.07
CA TRP A 2 17.94 -3.19 9.34
C TRP A 2 18.48 -1.89 9.94
N ARG A 3 18.86 -0.94 9.09
CA ARG A 3 19.39 0.37 9.48
C ARG A 3 18.51 1.46 8.90
N LEU A 4 18.13 2.42 9.73
CA LEU A 4 17.44 3.62 9.28
C LEU A 4 18.47 4.61 8.74
N LYS A 5 18.24 5.11 7.53
CA LYS A 5 18.99 6.21 6.93
C LYS A 5 18.09 7.42 6.77
N VAL A 6 18.54 8.56 7.26
CA VAL A 6 17.78 9.82 7.24
C VAL A 6 18.58 10.90 6.53
N GLY A 7 17.94 11.69 5.68
CA GLY A 7 18.60 12.76 4.94
C GLY A 7 19.56 12.27 3.83
N GLU A 8 19.62 10.95 3.60
CA GLU A 8 20.53 10.33 2.65
C GLU A 8 19.83 9.95 1.34
N GLY A 9 20.58 10.05 0.24
CA GLY A 9 20.15 9.62 -1.07
C GLY A 9 21.30 9.67 -2.08
N GLY A 10 21.05 9.12 -3.27
CA GLY A 10 22.03 9.12 -4.34
C GLY A 10 21.63 8.17 -5.46
N GLY A 11 22.38 8.23 -6.55
CA GLY A 11 22.18 7.39 -7.73
C GLY A 11 21.57 8.14 -8.93
N PRO A 12 21.67 7.56 -10.13
CA PRO A 12 21.31 8.24 -11.38
C PRO A 12 19.81 8.57 -11.51
N TRP A 13 18.96 7.83 -10.80
CA TRP A 13 17.50 7.91 -10.93
C TRP A 13 16.81 8.62 -9.77
N LEU A 14 17.55 8.98 -8.71
CA LEU A 14 17.02 9.66 -7.54
C LEU A 14 17.37 11.15 -7.61
N ARG A 15 16.36 12.03 -7.57
CA ARG A 15 16.52 13.50 -7.60
C ARG A 15 15.92 14.11 -6.35
N SER A 16 16.52 15.18 -5.82
CA SER A 16 15.95 15.97 -4.73
C SER A 16 16.12 17.45 -5.01
N THR A 17 15.12 18.25 -4.62
CA THR A 17 15.19 19.71 -4.66
C THR A 17 15.77 20.32 -3.38
N ASN A 18 15.82 19.54 -2.30
CA ASN A 18 16.26 19.94 -0.97
C ASN A 18 17.41 19.08 -0.40
N GLY A 19 18.14 18.35 -1.26
CA GLY A 19 19.24 17.49 -0.81
C GLY A 19 18.84 16.33 0.09
N PHE A 20 17.65 15.75 -0.12
CA PHE A 20 17.09 14.61 0.61
C PHE A 20 16.71 14.84 2.08
N LEU A 21 16.71 16.08 2.56
CA LEU A 21 16.21 16.41 3.91
C LEU A 21 14.77 15.89 4.08
N GLY A 22 14.53 15.18 5.18
CA GLY A 22 13.27 14.52 5.54
C GLY A 22 13.06 13.13 4.92
N ARG A 23 13.96 12.66 4.06
CA ARG A 23 13.88 11.31 3.50
C ARG A 23 14.33 10.29 4.52
N ALA A 24 13.49 9.30 4.81
CA ALA A 24 13.78 8.20 5.71
C ALA A 24 13.62 6.87 4.98
N VAL A 25 14.68 6.06 4.92
CA VAL A 25 14.65 4.75 4.25
C VAL A 25 15.36 3.69 5.09
N TRP A 26 14.88 2.45 4.98
CA TRP A 26 15.46 1.31 5.68
C TRP A 26 16.32 0.46 4.74
N GLU A 27 17.55 0.16 5.15
CA GLU A 27 18.47 -0.71 4.42
C GLU A 27 18.92 -1.88 5.29
N PHE A 28 18.98 -3.07 4.70
CA PHE A 28 19.47 -4.25 5.39
C PHE A 28 20.99 -4.40 5.24
N ASP A 29 21.68 -4.55 6.37
CA ASP A 29 23.11 -4.86 6.43
C ASP A 29 23.34 -6.12 7.27
N ALA A 30 23.80 -7.21 6.65
CA ALA A 30 24.05 -8.49 7.34
C ALA A 30 25.17 -8.40 8.40
N SER A 31 26.10 -7.46 8.25
CA SER A 31 27.23 -7.23 9.16
C SER A 31 26.89 -6.27 10.30
N ALA A 32 25.83 -5.47 10.16
CA ALA A 32 25.43 -4.50 11.17
C ALA A 32 24.85 -5.13 12.45
N GLY A 33 25.06 -4.44 13.56
CA GLY A 33 24.50 -4.75 14.88
C GLY A 33 25.31 -5.76 15.69
N THR A 34 25.51 -5.50 16.98
CA THR A 34 26.12 -6.47 17.92
C THR A 34 25.18 -7.65 18.17
N PRO A 35 25.68 -8.79 18.72
CA PRO A 35 24.81 -9.90 19.10
C PRO A 35 23.65 -9.49 20.01
N GLU A 36 23.90 -8.58 20.96
CA GLU A 36 22.90 -8.06 21.90
C GLU A 36 21.84 -7.23 21.19
N GLU A 37 22.24 -6.37 20.24
CA GLU A 37 21.30 -5.56 19.46
C GLU A 37 20.40 -6.42 18.57
N ARG A 38 20.98 -7.46 17.95
CA ARG A 38 20.21 -8.42 17.15
C ARG A 38 19.25 -9.20 18.03
N ALA A 39 19.68 -9.64 19.21
CA ALA A 39 18.83 -10.33 20.17
C ALA A 39 17.68 -9.44 20.67
N GLU A 40 17.94 -8.16 20.90
CA GLU A 40 16.91 -7.20 21.31
C GLU A 40 15.88 -6.96 20.21
N VAL A 41 16.31 -6.86 18.95
CA VAL A 41 15.40 -6.77 17.79
C VAL A 41 14.51 -8.01 17.67
N GLU A 42 15.06 -9.22 17.83
CA GLU A 42 14.25 -10.44 17.82
C GLU A 42 13.32 -10.54 19.03
N ARG A 43 13.74 -10.07 20.21
CA ARG A 43 12.90 -10.00 21.41
C ARG A 43 11.65 -9.15 21.15
N VAL A 44 11.80 -7.93 20.65
CA VAL A 44 10.65 -7.03 20.42
C VAL A 44 9.71 -7.54 19.32
N ARG A 45 10.25 -8.25 18.31
CA ARG A 45 9.44 -8.91 17.27
C ARG A 45 8.61 -10.06 17.82
N GLN A 46 9.22 -10.89 18.68
CA GLN A 46 8.52 -11.99 19.33
C GLN A 46 7.44 -11.46 20.27
N GLU A 47 7.75 -10.43 21.08
CA GLU A 47 6.78 -9.79 21.96
C GLU A 47 5.59 -9.20 21.21
N PHE A 48 5.82 -8.58 20.04
CA PHE A 48 4.73 -8.13 19.18
C PHE A 48 3.89 -9.31 18.70
N THR A 49 4.52 -10.36 18.18
CA THR A 49 3.84 -11.55 17.65
C THR A 49 2.97 -12.23 18.71
N ASP A 50 3.48 -12.39 19.93
CA ASP A 50 2.77 -12.97 21.08
C ASP A 50 1.64 -12.04 21.57
N GLY A 51 1.81 -10.73 21.36
CA GLY A 51 0.88 -9.67 21.75
C GLY A 51 -0.12 -9.25 20.68
N ARG A 52 -0.01 -9.77 19.44
CA ARG A 52 -0.64 -9.19 18.23
C ARG A 52 -2.16 -9.06 18.29
N PHE A 53 -2.85 -9.90 19.08
CA PHE A 53 -4.31 -9.81 19.25
C PHE A 53 -4.74 -8.84 20.36
N ARG A 54 -3.82 -8.45 21.26
CA ARG A 54 -4.07 -7.49 22.35
C ARG A 54 -3.68 -6.07 21.95
N ARG A 55 -2.58 -5.92 21.21
CA ARG A 55 -2.10 -4.66 20.67
C ARG A 55 -1.68 -4.90 19.22
N ARG A 56 -2.32 -4.17 18.32
CA ARG A 56 -2.08 -4.30 16.87
C ARG A 56 -1.21 -3.17 16.33
N GLU A 57 -1.09 -2.08 17.06
CA GLU A 57 -0.30 -0.93 16.66
C GLU A 57 1.15 -1.09 17.10
N SER A 58 2.06 -0.98 16.12
CA SER A 58 3.48 -0.87 16.40
C SER A 58 3.81 0.43 17.14
N ALA A 59 4.96 0.45 17.79
CA ALA A 59 5.48 1.55 18.57
C ALA A 59 6.79 2.12 17.99
N ASP A 60 7.23 1.67 16.81
CA ASP A 60 8.50 2.05 16.19
C ASP A 60 9.71 1.71 17.05
N LEU A 61 9.69 0.52 17.65
CA LEU A 61 10.75 0.12 18.57
C LEU A 61 12.10 0.03 17.85
N LEU A 62 12.12 -0.44 16.60
CA LEU A 62 13.35 -0.53 15.81
C LEU A 62 13.96 0.85 15.52
N MET A 63 13.14 1.84 15.14
CA MET A 63 13.60 3.22 14.94
C MET A 63 14.09 3.82 16.25
N ARG A 64 13.31 3.69 17.34
CA ARG A 64 13.64 4.25 18.66
C ARG A 64 14.95 3.69 19.22
N LEU A 65 15.22 2.39 19.02
CA LEU A 65 16.48 1.76 19.43
C LEU A 65 17.68 2.41 18.72
N GLN A 66 17.55 2.76 17.43
CA GLN A 66 18.63 3.38 16.65
C GLN A 66 18.80 4.86 17.00
N CYS A 67 17.72 5.65 17.03
CA CYS A 67 17.79 7.08 17.39
C CYS A 67 18.30 7.28 18.82
N SER A 68 17.87 6.46 19.78
CA SER A 68 18.37 6.53 21.16
C SER A 68 19.87 6.26 21.23
N LYS A 69 20.37 5.29 20.47
CA LYS A 69 21.80 4.98 20.40
C LYS A 69 22.59 6.14 19.80
N GLU A 70 22.19 6.64 18.64
CA GLU A 70 22.88 7.75 17.96
C GLU A 70 22.93 9.00 18.83
N ASN A 71 21.80 9.38 19.45
CA ASN A 71 21.75 10.52 20.34
C ASN A 71 22.61 10.34 21.61
N LYS A 72 22.73 9.11 22.15
CA LYS A 72 23.69 8.82 23.23
C LYS A 72 25.13 9.01 22.80
N HIS A 73 25.50 8.59 21.58
CA HIS A 73 26.86 8.77 21.04
C HIS A 73 27.18 10.25 20.80
N GLN A 74 26.16 11.06 20.47
CA GLN A 74 26.28 12.51 20.30
C GLN A 74 26.26 13.30 21.62
N GLY A 75 26.26 12.63 22.78
CA GLY A 75 26.25 13.30 24.09
C GLY A 75 24.91 13.99 24.43
N ARG A 76 23.83 13.64 23.73
CA ARG A 76 22.46 14.14 23.98
C ARG A 76 21.70 13.29 25.00
N ASP A 77 22.40 12.50 25.82
CA ASP A 77 21.82 11.64 26.85
C ASP A 77 21.22 12.50 27.99
N ARG A 78 19.94 12.80 27.88
CA ARG A 78 19.20 13.49 28.95
C ARG A 78 18.70 12.44 29.93
N ARG A 79 19.24 12.44 31.15
CA ARG A 79 18.71 11.63 32.26
C ARG A 79 17.26 12.02 32.49
N LEU A 80 16.34 11.11 32.19
CA LEU A 80 14.93 11.29 32.49
C LEU A 80 14.77 11.44 34.01
N PRO A 81 14.07 12.48 34.50
CA PRO A 81 13.67 12.56 35.90
C PRO A 81 12.97 11.28 36.37
N PRO A 82 13.07 10.91 37.66
CA PRO A 82 12.34 9.77 38.23
C PRO A 82 10.82 9.86 37.95
N MET A 83 10.17 8.71 37.74
CA MET A 83 8.70 8.62 37.65
C MET A 83 8.16 8.11 38.97
N GLU A 84 7.26 8.88 39.57
CA GLU A 84 6.27 8.32 40.48
C GLU A 84 5.02 8.02 39.65
N LYS A 85 4.54 6.77 39.69
CA LYS A 85 3.24 6.43 39.08
C LYS A 85 2.17 6.99 40.00
N LEU A 86 1.39 7.93 39.50
CA LEU A 86 0.23 8.44 40.21
C LEU A 86 -0.85 7.35 40.27
N GLU A 87 -1.38 7.12 41.46
CA GLU A 87 -2.62 6.37 41.66
C GLU A 87 -3.83 7.27 41.38
N GLU A 88 -5.00 6.67 41.17
CA GLU A 88 -6.25 7.36 40.76
C GLU A 88 -6.70 8.45 41.75
N LYS A 89 -6.18 8.46 42.97
CA LYS A 89 -6.50 9.40 44.05
C LYS A 89 -5.38 10.40 44.37
N ASP A 90 -4.26 10.32 43.68
CA ASP A 90 -3.13 11.21 43.94
C ASP A 90 -3.43 12.64 43.46
N GLU A 91 -3.01 13.62 44.24
CA GLU A 91 -3.16 15.03 43.88
C GLU A 91 -2.15 15.39 42.78
N VAL A 92 -2.66 15.84 41.63
CA VAL A 92 -1.83 16.29 40.51
C VAL A 92 -1.35 17.72 40.79
N THR A 93 -0.12 17.85 41.26
CA THR A 93 0.53 19.14 41.53
C THR A 93 1.15 19.75 40.26
N GLU A 94 1.41 21.07 40.27
CA GLU A 94 2.15 21.75 39.20
C GLU A 94 3.52 21.11 38.96
N ASP A 95 4.25 20.75 40.03
CA ASP A 95 5.53 20.05 39.94
C ASP A 95 5.41 18.71 39.23
N THR A 96 4.35 17.93 39.52
CA THR A 96 4.09 16.64 38.87
C THR A 96 3.87 16.80 37.37
N VAL A 97 3.12 17.85 36.98
CA VAL A 97 2.90 18.19 35.57
C VAL A 97 4.21 18.62 34.90
N LEU A 98 5.01 19.46 35.55
CA LEU A 98 6.28 19.95 35.02
C LEU A 98 7.31 18.82 34.84
N VAL A 99 7.40 17.89 35.79
CA VAL A 99 8.27 16.71 35.67
C VAL A 99 7.82 15.83 34.51
N SER A 100 6.51 15.58 34.39
CA SER A 100 5.94 14.77 33.31
C SER A 100 6.15 15.41 31.93
N LEU A 101 5.92 16.72 31.82
CA LEU A 101 6.15 17.49 30.59
C LEU A 101 7.62 17.46 30.17
N ARG A 102 8.55 17.71 31.10
CA ARG A 102 9.99 17.65 30.80
C ARG A 102 10.40 16.29 30.27
N ARG A 103 9.87 15.22 30.86
CA ARG A 103 10.15 13.85 30.39
C ARG A 103 9.59 13.56 29.01
N ALA A 104 8.37 14.01 28.73
CA ALA A 104 7.78 13.86 27.40
C ALA A 104 8.60 14.62 26.35
N LEU A 105 9.01 15.86 26.65
CA LEU A 105 9.84 16.69 25.77
C LEU A 105 11.23 16.09 25.57
N ASP A 106 11.89 15.61 26.63
CA ASP A 106 13.20 14.98 26.54
C ASP A 106 13.14 13.68 25.73
N GLN A 107 12.11 12.85 25.97
CA GLN A 107 11.90 11.63 25.21
C GLN A 107 11.63 11.92 23.73
N PHE A 108 10.74 12.85 23.41
CA PHE A 108 10.42 13.17 22.01
C PHE A 108 11.61 13.82 21.29
N SER A 109 12.36 14.71 21.97
CA SER A 109 13.59 15.31 21.42
C SER A 109 14.66 14.26 21.14
N SER A 110 14.71 13.16 21.91
CA SER A 110 15.66 12.05 21.68
C SER A 110 15.33 11.20 20.45
N LEU A 111 14.20 11.44 19.80
CA LEU A 111 13.79 10.79 18.55
C LEU A 111 13.98 11.70 17.33
N GLN A 112 14.41 12.94 17.54
CA GLN A 112 14.73 13.82 16.42
C GLN A 112 15.99 13.29 15.70
N SER A 113 15.89 13.18 14.38
CA SER A 113 17.01 12.80 13.51
C SER A 113 17.93 13.99 13.22
N ASP A 114 19.10 13.72 12.65
CA ASP A 114 20.15 14.72 12.43
C ASP A 114 19.76 15.82 11.43
N ASP A 115 18.80 15.56 10.53
CA ASP A 115 18.28 16.57 9.60
C ASP A 115 17.15 17.43 10.18
N GLY A 116 16.79 17.16 11.45
CA GLY A 116 15.77 17.89 12.20
C GLY A 116 14.37 17.28 12.12
N CYS A 117 14.14 16.22 11.33
CA CYS A 117 12.84 15.56 11.24
C CYS A 117 12.63 14.50 12.33
N TRP A 118 11.37 14.09 12.53
CA TRP A 118 10.98 12.95 13.35
C TRP A 118 10.53 11.81 12.43
N PRO A 119 11.41 10.85 12.12
CA PRO A 119 11.03 9.71 11.31
C PRO A 119 10.08 8.82 12.12
N GLY A 120 9.06 8.25 11.47
CA GLY A 120 8.05 7.45 12.14
C GLY A 120 7.12 6.71 11.19
N ASP A 121 6.47 5.69 11.70
CA ASP A 121 5.49 4.88 11.00
C ASP A 121 4.26 5.73 10.62
N PHE A 122 3.93 5.71 9.34
CA PHE A 122 2.70 6.29 8.81
C PHE A 122 1.95 5.28 7.92
N SER A 123 1.61 4.14 8.52
CA SER A 123 0.91 3.04 7.88
C SER A 123 -0.45 2.74 8.56
N GLY A 124 -0.96 1.51 8.38
CA GLY A 124 -2.21 1.05 8.98
C GLY A 124 -3.25 0.61 7.95
N ILE A 125 -3.06 0.95 6.67
CA ILE A 125 -3.90 0.49 5.56
C ILE A 125 -3.30 -0.78 4.95
N MET A 126 -4.06 -1.87 5.04
CA MET A 126 -3.61 -3.23 4.71
C MET A 126 -3.66 -3.58 3.23
N PHE A 127 -4.09 -2.67 2.35
CA PHE A 127 -4.03 -2.86 0.89
C PHE A 127 -2.95 -2.00 0.20
N VAL A 128 -2.23 -1.14 0.92
CA VAL A 128 -1.15 -0.31 0.35
C VAL A 128 0.06 -1.17 -0.02
N MET A 129 0.55 -1.98 0.93
CA MET A 129 1.66 -2.90 0.67
C MET A 129 1.33 -3.90 -0.45
N PRO A 130 0.13 -4.52 -0.47
CA PRO A 130 -0.32 -5.30 -1.63
C PRO A 130 -0.26 -4.54 -2.96
N GLY A 131 -0.80 -3.32 -3.06
CA GLY A 131 -0.76 -2.54 -4.29
C GLY A 131 0.67 -2.29 -4.80
N LEU A 132 1.61 -2.06 -3.89
CA LEU A 132 3.02 -1.89 -4.23
C LEU A 132 3.66 -3.20 -4.74
N ILE A 133 3.40 -4.33 -4.07
CA ILE A 133 3.87 -5.65 -4.53
C ILE A 133 3.25 -6.01 -5.88
N PHE A 134 1.96 -5.72 -6.09
CA PHE A 134 1.29 -5.97 -7.36
C PHE A 134 1.93 -5.17 -8.49
N ALA A 135 2.19 -3.88 -8.26
CA ALA A 135 2.89 -3.02 -9.21
C ALA A 135 4.30 -3.55 -9.54
N LEU A 136 5.08 -3.94 -8.53
CA LEU A 136 6.41 -4.51 -8.74
C LEU A 136 6.38 -5.86 -9.48
N TYR A 137 5.36 -6.68 -9.21
CA TYR A 137 5.16 -7.98 -9.86
C TYR A 137 4.85 -7.81 -11.34
N VAL A 138 3.83 -7.00 -11.68
CA VAL A 138 3.41 -6.80 -13.08
C VAL A 138 4.48 -6.11 -13.93
N THR A 139 5.29 -5.26 -13.31
CA THR A 139 6.41 -4.57 -13.97
C THR A 139 7.69 -5.40 -14.03
N ARG A 140 7.68 -6.64 -13.50
CA ARG A 140 8.81 -7.57 -13.44
C ARG A 140 10.03 -7.01 -12.67
N SER A 141 9.76 -6.16 -11.69
CA SER A 141 10.78 -5.48 -10.88
C SER A 141 10.76 -5.90 -9.41
N LEU A 142 9.97 -6.92 -9.05
CA LEU A 142 9.87 -7.40 -7.66
C LEU A 142 11.24 -7.70 -7.04
N ASN A 143 12.05 -8.53 -7.71
CA ASN A 143 13.38 -8.91 -7.20
C ASN A 143 14.43 -7.80 -7.31
N THR A 144 14.13 -6.70 -8.01
CA THR A 144 15.01 -5.53 -8.11
C THR A 144 14.98 -4.71 -6.81
N VAL A 145 13.83 -4.67 -6.14
CA VAL A 145 13.63 -3.84 -4.94
C VAL A 145 13.39 -4.69 -3.68
N VAL A 146 12.62 -5.77 -3.80
CA VAL A 146 12.25 -6.64 -2.68
C VAL A 146 13.27 -7.79 -2.59
N THR A 147 14.27 -7.61 -1.73
CA THR A 147 15.22 -8.68 -1.41
C THR A 147 14.59 -9.76 -0.54
N ALA A 148 15.31 -10.87 -0.29
CA ALA A 148 14.86 -11.92 0.62
C ALA A 148 14.53 -11.39 2.02
N GLU A 149 15.28 -10.40 2.52
CA GLU A 149 15.02 -9.80 3.83
C GLU A 149 13.77 -8.92 3.81
N HIS A 150 13.56 -8.11 2.75
CA HIS A 150 12.31 -7.36 2.59
C HIS A 150 11.12 -8.32 2.61
N ARG A 151 11.20 -9.40 1.83
CA ARG A 151 10.15 -10.42 1.75
C ARG A 151 9.82 -11.00 3.12
N ARG A 152 10.81 -11.40 3.91
CA ARG A 152 10.61 -11.93 5.28
C ARG A 152 9.86 -10.93 6.16
N GLU A 153 10.25 -9.66 6.11
CA GLU A 153 9.61 -8.62 6.92
C GLU A 153 8.20 -8.27 6.44
N ILE A 154 7.95 -8.27 5.13
CA ILE A 154 6.62 -8.05 4.56
C ILE A 154 5.69 -9.20 4.93
N CYS A 155 6.15 -10.45 4.82
CA CYS A 155 5.39 -11.62 5.27
C CYS A 155 5.12 -11.54 6.78
N ARG A 156 6.12 -11.16 7.60
CA ARG A 156 5.94 -10.95 9.04
C ARG A 156 4.83 -9.95 9.33
N TYR A 157 4.82 -8.79 8.66
CA TYR A 157 3.77 -7.79 8.79
C TYR A 157 2.40 -8.37 8.46
N ILE A 158 2.25 -8.99 7.28
CA ILE A 158 0.97 -9.54 6.87
C ILE A 158 0.47 -10.60 7.86
N TYR A 159 1.31 -11.54 8.29
CA TYR A 159 0.90 -12.57 9.25
C TYR A 159 0.59 -12.02 10.64
N ASN A 160 1.30 -10.99 11.10
CA ASN A 160 1.03 -10.35 12.38
C ASN A 160 -0.34 -9.66 12.43
N HIS A 161 -0.83 -9.20 11.28
CA HIS A 161 -2.13 -8.53 11.14
C HIS A 161 -3.25 -9.43 10.61
N GLN A 162 -3.03 -10.75 10.57
CA GLN A 162 -4.10 -11.70 10.27
C GLN A 162 -5.06 -11.80 11.46
N ASN A 163 -6.36 -11.70 11.20
CA ASN A 163 -7.39 -11.85 12.22
C ASN A 163 -7.54 -13.33 12.67
N GLU A 164 -8.15 -13.53 13.84
CA GLU A 164 -8.38 -14.88 14.39
C GLU A 164 -9.23 -15.78 13.48
N ASP A 165 -10.12 -15.17 12.69
CA ASP A 165 -10.96 -15.85 11.70
C ASP A 165 -10.18 -16.27 10.43
N GLY A 166 -8.90 -15.91 10.33
CA GLY A 166 -8.03 -16.22 9.20
C GLY A 166 -8.01 -15.17 8.09
N GLY A 167 -8.90 -14.18 8.12
CA GLY A 167 -8.94 -13.12 7.12
C GLY A 167 -8.04 -11.93 7.46
N TRP A 168 -8.08 -10.92 6.59
CA TRP A 168 -7.44 -9.62 6.81
C TRP A 168 -8.44 -8.50 6.53
N GLY A 169 -8.39 -7.44 7.34
CA GLY A 169 -9.15 -6.22 7.10
C GLY A 169 -8.47 -5.29 6.10
N SER A 170 -9.18 -4.23 5.69
CA SER A 170 -8.58 -3.11 4.94
C SER A 170 -7.70 -2.21 5.82
N LEU A 171 -7.85 -2.30 7.14
CA LEU A 171 -7.08 -1.59 8.17
C LEU A 171 -6.54 -2.61 9.18
N ILE A 172 -5.43 -2.31 9.84
CA ILE A 172 -4.83 -3.20 10.87
C ILE A 172 -5.78 -3.48 12.05
N LEU A 173 -6.62 -2.51 12.41
CA LEU A 173 -7.64 -2.64 13.47
C LEU A 173 -8.99 -3.14 12.95
N GLY A 174 -9.11 -3.37 11.64
CA GLY A 174 -10.36 -3.74 10.99
C GLY A 174 -10.69 -5.23 11.10
N SER A 175 -11.99 -5.54 11.09
CA SER A 175 -12.47 -6.89 10.82
C SER A 175 -12.08 -7.34 9.41
N SER A 176 -12.04 -8.64 9.19
CA SER A 176 -11.73 -9.22 7.89
C SER A 176 -12.71 -8.75 6.82
N SER A 177 -12.18 -8.45 5.64
CA SER A 177 -12.97 -8.04 4.47
C SER A 177 -12.49 -8.78 3.22
N MET A 178 -13.30 -8.83 2.17
CA MET A 178 -12.91 -9.50 0.93
C MET A 178 -11.74 -8.77 0.28
N PHE A 179 -11.73 -7.43 0.32
CA PHE A 179 -10.61 -6.66 -0.20
C PHE A 179 -9.31 -6.90 0.56
N GLY A 180 -9.35 -6.79 1.89
CA GLY A 180 -8.19 -7.00 2.75
C GLY A 180 -7.65 -8.42 2.60
N THR A 181 -8.53 -9.42 2.67
CA THR A 181 -8.15 -10.83 2.62
C THR A 181 -7.59 -11.21 1.26
N CYS A 182 -8.27 -10.87 0.15
CA CYS A 182 -7.73 -11.16 -1.19
C CYS A 182 -6.38 -10.47 -1.42
N SER A 183 -6.26 -9.19 -1.06
CA SER A 183 -5.04 -8.42 -1.32
C SER A 183 -3.83 -9.00 -0.57
N ASN A 184 -4.01 -9.34 0.71
CA ASN A 184 -2.93 -9.89 1.52
C ASN A 184 -2.61 -11.35 1.18
N TYR A 185 -3.63 -12.18 0.96
CA TYR A 185 -3.43 -13.56 0.49
C TYR A 185 -2.63 -13.61 -0.80
N ILE A 186 -3.03 -12.82 -1.80
CA ILE A 186 -2.35 -12.76 -3.09
C ILE A 186 -0.92 -12.25 -2.91
N THR A 187 -0.71 -11.24 -2.05
CA THR A 187 0.63 -10.73 -1.75
C THR A 187 1.54 -11.83 -1.21
N LEU A 188 1.08 -12.63 -0.25
CA LEU A 188 1.83 -13.77 0.27
C LEU A 188 2.18 -14.78 -0.83
N ARG A 189 1.22 -15.13 -1.70
CA ARG A 189 1.47 -16.04 -2.84
C ARG A 189 2.49 -15.47 -3.84
N LEU A 190 2.42 -14.17 -4.16
CA LEU A 190 3.40 -13.50 -5.03
C LEU A 190 4.79 -13.38 -4.40
N LEU A 191 4.87 -13.45 -3.07
CA LEU A 191 6.10 -13.53 -2.29
C LEU A 191 6.58 -14.98 -2.07
N GLU A 192 6.03 -15.95 -2.80
CA GLU A 192 6.41 -17.37 -2.79
C GLU A 192 6.09 -18.10 -1.47
N GLU A 193 5.11 -17.61 -0.70
CA GLU A 193 4.55 -18.39 0.41
C GLU A 193 3.63 -19.48 -0.15
N GLU A 194 3.94 -20.74 0.15
CA GLU A 194 3.18 -21.90 -0.31
C GLU A 194 2.17 -22.40 0.74
N LEU A 195 1.12 -23.07 0.28
CA LEU A 195 0.07 -23.62 1.15
C LEU A 195 0.56 -24.83 1.98
N ASP A 196 1.59 -25.54 1.51
CA ASP A 196 2.09 -26.73 2.19
C ASP A 196 2.70 -26.38 3.56
N GLY A 197 2.16 -26.95 4.63
CA GLY A 197 2.54 -26.66 6.02
C GLY A 197 2.13 -25.26 6.53
N ASN A 198 1.58 -24.38 5.70
CA ASN A 198 1.23 -23.01 6.08
C ASN A 198 -0.25 -22.87 6.47
N THR A 199 -0.53 -23.14 7.74
CA THR A 199 -1.90 -23.08 8.29
C THR A 199 -2.52 -21.69 8.24
N ALA A 200 -1.72 -20.62 8.38
CA ALA A 200 -2.18 -19.24 8.31
C ALA A 200 -2.67 -18.89 6.90
N LEU A 201 -1.88 -19.22 5.88
CA LEU A 201 -2.25 -18.99 4.48
C LEU A 201 -3.47 -19.82 4.07
N ALA A 202 -3.55 -21.07 4.52
CA ALA A 202 -4.71 -21.93 4.27
C ALA A 202 -6.00 -21.39 4.88
N LYS A 203 -5.94 -20.81 6.09
CA LYS A 203 -7.09 -20.11 6.70
C LYS A 203 -7.51 -18.89 5.89
N GLY A 204 -6.56 -18.12 5.38
CA GLY A 204 -6.82 -16.99 4.48
C GLY A 204 -7.59 -17.40 3.22
N ARG A 205 -7.15 -18.47 2.56
CA ARG A 205 -7.86 -19.06 1.42
C ARG A 205 -9.25 -19.54 1.81
N GLY A 206 -9.36 -20.27 2.92
CA GLY A 206 -10.63 -20.76 3.44
C GLY A 206 -11.63 -19.64 3.72
N TRP A 207 -11.15 -18.52 4.25
CA TRP A 207 -11.96 -17.32 4.46
C TRP A 207 -12.47 -16.74 3.14
N ILE A 208 -11.64 -16.63 2.09
CA ILE A 208 -12.07 -16.13 0.76
C ILE A 208 -13.20 -17.01 0.20
N SER A 209 -13.02 -18.33 0.19
CA SER A 209 -14.03 -19.26 -0.31
C SER A 209 -15.32 -19.23 0.51
N SER A 210 -15.23 -19.16 1.84
CA SER A 210 -16.42 -19.15 2.69
C SER A 210 -17.24 -17.85 2.61
N HIS A 211 -16.66 -16.78 2.07
CA HIS A 211 -17.29 -15.46 1.93
C HIS A 211 -17.65 -15.10 0.48
N GLY A 212 -17.75 -16.09 -0.41
CA GLY A 212 -18.27 -15.92 -1.77
C GLY A 212 -17.23 -15.54 -2.82
N SER A 213 -15.95 -15.83 -2.56
CA SER A 213 -14.81 -15.68 -3.47
C SER A 213 -14.41 -14.25 -3.85
N ALA A 214 -13.31 -14.14 -4.58
CA ALA A 214 -12.81 -12.87 -5.11
C ALA A 214 -13.76 -12.19 -6.12
N THR A 215 -14.85 -12.83 -6.56
CA THR A 215 -15.89 -12.16 -7.38
C THR A 215 -16.60 -11.02 -6.63
N LEU A 216 -16.58 -11.05 -5.29
CA LEU A 216 -17.19 -10.05 -4.42
C LEU A 216 -16.24 -8.94 -3.96
N VAL A 217 -14.98 -8.93 -4.43
CA VAL A 217 -14.04 -7.87 -4.09
C VAL A 217 -14.56 -6.49 -4.54
N PRO A 218 -14.41 -5.39 -3.78
CA PRO A 218 -14.84 -4.05 -4.22
C PRO A 218 -14.05 -3.53 -5.42
N GLN A 219 -14.53 -2.45 -6.04
CA GLN A 219 -14.01 -1.95 -7.33
C GLN A 219 -12.48 -1.76 -7.36
N TRP A 220 -11.86 -1.24 -6.31
CA TRP A 220 -10.40 -1.08 -6.25
C TRP A 220 -9.66 -2.41 -6.29
N GLY A 221 -10.18 -3.44 -5.62
CA GLY A 221 -9.65 -4.79 -5.73
C GLY A 221 -9.86 -5.36 -7.13
N LYS A 222 -11.04 -5.18 -7.75
CA LYS A 222 -11.29 -5.63 -9.12
C LYS A 222 -10.28 -5.03 -10.10
N ILE A 223 -9.96 -3.74 -9.96
CA ILE A 223 -8.96 -3.04 -10.78
C ILE A 223 -7.58 -3.67 -10.60
N TRP A 224 -7.11 -3.83 -9.36
CA TRP A 224 -5.81 -4.46 -9.10
C TRP A 224 -5.73 -5.89 -9.60
N LEU A 225 -6.77 -6.69 -9.36
CA LEU A 225 -6.84 -8.05 -9.88
C LEU A 225 -6.89 -8.06 -11.42
N SER A 226 -7.50 -7.07 -12.06
CA SER A 226 -7.49 -6.97 -13.53
C SER A 226 -6.11 -6.61 -14.07
N ILE A 227 -5.39 -5.70 -13.40
CA ILE A 227 -4.00 -5.35 -13.69
C ILE A 227 -3.09 -6.58 -13.55
N LEU A 228 -3.28 -7.41 -12.52
CA LEU A 228 -2.54 -8.67 -12.34
C LEU A 228 -2.92 -9.76 -13.34
N GLY A 229 -4.06 -9.63 -14.00
CA GLY A 229 -4.64 -10.69 -14.82
C GLY A 229 -5.31 -11.79 -14.00
N MET A 230 -5.83 -11.50 -12.82
CA MET A 230 -6.66 -12.41 -12.03
C MET A 230 -8.15 -12.09 -12.11
N TYR A 231 -8.57 -11.05 -12.83
CA TYR A 231 -9.96 -10.63 -12.94
C TYR A 231 -10.19 -10.01 -14.34
N ASP A 232 -11.31 -10.27 -14.99
CA ASP A 232 -11.55 -9.70 -16.33
C ASP A 232 -12.04 -8.24 -16.24
N TRP A 233 -11.50 -7.37 -17.11
CA TRP A 233 -11.88 -5.95 -17.14
C TRP A 233 -13.38 -5.72 -17.36
N SER A 234 -14.09 -6.64 -18.01
CA SER A 234 -15.55 -6.56 -18.18
C SER A 234 -16.31 -6.62 -16.86
N GLY A 235 -15.74 -7.24 -15.81
CA GLY A 235 -16.34 -7.27 -14.49
C GLY A 235 -16.03 -6.04 -13.63
N ASN A 236 -15.47 -4.98 -14.20
CA ASN A 236 -15.34 -3.68 -13.56
C ASN A 236 -16.46 -2.74 -13.99
N ASN A 237 -16.84 -1.81 -13.11
CA ASN A 237 -17.59 -0.63 -13.55
C ASN A 237 -16.65 0.22 -14.43
N PRO A 238 -17.12 0.78 -15.55
CA PRO A 238 -16.26 1.53 -16.44
C PRO A 238 -15.58 2.73 -15.76
N ILE A 239 -14.31 2.94 -16.08
CA ILE A 239 -13.54 4.09 -15.60
C ILE A 239 -13.18 4.91 -16.83
N PHE A 240 -14.05 5.86 -17.18
CA PHE A 240 -14.04 6.56 -18.47
C PHE A 240 -12.79 7.43 -18.67
N PRO A 241 -11.85 7.06 -19.56
CA PRO A 241 -10.75 7.94 -19.91
C PRO A 241 -11.24 9.29 -20.46
N GLU A 242 -12.31 9.26 -21.24
CA GLU A 242 -12.86 10.41 -21.98
C GLU A 242 -13.44 11.47 -21.03
N LEU A 243 -13.74 11.12 -19.78
CA LEU A 243 -14.19 12.06 -18.76
C LEU A 243 -13.12 13.15 -18.48
N TRP A 244 -11.83 12.85 -18.70
CA TRP A 244 -10.73 13.81 -18.56
C TRP A 244 -10.60 14.77 -19.75
N LEU A 245 -11.33 14.54 -20.83
CA LEU A 245 -11.45 15.47 -21.95
C LEU A 245 -12.70 16.37 -21.85
N ALA A 246 -13.55 16.16 -20.84
CA ALA A 246 -14.79 16.90 -20.70
C ALA A 246 -14.51 18.41 -20.46
N PRO A 247 -15.39 19.32 -20.91
CA PRO A 247 -15.25 20.74 -20.60
C PRO A 247 -15.21 21.02 -19.10
N GLN A 248 -14.24 21.84 -18.66
CA GLN A 248 -14.01 22.14 -17.25
C GLN A 248 -15.21 22.76 -16.53
N PHE A 249 -16.14 23.42 -17.23
CA PHE A 249 -17.33 24.01 -16.61
C PHE A 249 -18.32 22.96 -16.09
N LEU A 250 -18.30 21.72 -16.61
CA LEU A 250 -19.23 20.66 -16.21
C LEU A 250 -19.02 20.25 -14.73
N PRO A 251 -20.10 20.02 -13.96
CA PRO A 251 -20.00 19.78 -12.52
C PRO A 251 -19.29 18.47 -12.16
N PHE A 252 -19.27 17.50 -13.07
CA PHE A 252 -18.63 16.19 -12.90
C PHE A 252 -17.21 16.10 -13.51
N HIS A 253 -16.64 17.23 -13.97
CA HIS A 253 -15.28 17.23 -14.50
C HIS A 253 -14.27 16.80 -13.42
N PRO A 254 -13.33 15.87 -13.71
CA PRO A 254 -12.38 15.34 -12.72
C PRO A 254 -11.56 16.40 -12.00
N GLY A 255 -11.29 17.54 -12.66
CA GLY A 255 -10.65 18.70 -12.04
C GLY A 255 -11.33 19.25 -10.78
N LYS A 256 -12.63 18.96 -10.57
CA LYS A 256 -13.40 19.34 -9.38
C LYS A 256 -13.46 18.24 -8.31
N PHE A 257 -12.93 17.06 -8.56
CA PHE A 257 -12.90 15.99 -7.57
C PHE A 257 -11.87 16.32 -6.48
N TRP A 258 -12.08 15.76 -5.29
CA TRP A 258 -11.06 15.76 -4.25
C TRP A 258 -9.72 15.25 -4.80
N CYS A 259 -8.61 15.90 -4.44
CA CYS A 259 -7.31 15.66 -5.06
C CYS A 259 -6.90 14.18 -5.01
N LEU A 260 -6.99 13.52 -3.85
CA LEU A 260 -6.66 12.11 -3.72
C LEU A 260 -7.52 11.21 -4.61
N CYS A 261 -8.83 11.48 -4.69
CA CYS A 261 -9.71 10.76 -5.60
C CYS A 261 -9.28 10.96 -7.07
N ARG A 262 -9.07 12.20 -7.50
CA ARG A 262 -8.63 12.52 -8.87
C ARG A 262 -7.32 11.83 -9.23
N MET A 263 -6.33 11.88 -8.33
CA MET A 263 -4.99 11.36 -8.60
C MET A 263 -4.93 9.83 -8.60
N VAL A 264 -5.80 9.15 -7.85
CA VAL A 264 -5.91 7.68 -7.92
C VAL A 264 -6.70 7.23 -9.15
N TYR A 265 -7.82 7.89 -9.47
CA TYR A 265 -8.63 7.50 -10.64
C TYR A 265 -7.98 7.86 -11.99
N LEU A 266 -7.07 8.83 -12.02
CA LEU A 266 -6.30 9.20 -13.22
C LEU A 266 -5.54 8.01 -13.84
N PRO A 267 -4.60 7.33 -13.13
CA PRO A 267 -3.92 6.16 -13.68
C PRO A 267 -4.84 4.94 -13.81
N MET A 268 -5.84 4.77 -12.94
CA MET A 268 -6.84 3.70 -13.11
C MET A 268 -7.61 3.84 -14.43
N ALA A 269 -7.99 5.06 -14.82
CA ALA A 269 -8.65 5.34 -16.09
C ALA A 269 -7.74 4.99 -17.27
N TYR A 270 -6.45 5.35 -17.18
CA TYR A 270 -5.48 5.02 -18.22
C TYR A 270 -5.35 3.49 -18.41
N LEU A 271 -5.16 2.75 -17.32
CA LEU A 271 -5.02 1.29 -17.35
C LEU A 271 -6.31 0.59 -17.79
N TYR A 272 -7.48 1.07 -17.36
CA TYR A 272 -8.78 0.57 -17.80
C TYR A 272 -9.01 0.82 -19.29
N GLY A 273 -8.72 2.03 -19.79
CA GLY A 273 -8.89 2.39 -21.20
C GLY A 273 -7.98 1.58 -22.12
N ARG A 274 -6.79 1.24 -21.63
CA ARG A 274 -5.85 0.33 -22.29
C ARG A 274 -6.17 -1.16 -22.13
N LYS A 275 -7.08 -1.51 -21.21
CA LYS A 275 -7.31 -2.90 -20.77
C LYS A 275 -5.99 -3.59 -20.40
N PHE A 276 -5.14 -2.88 -19.67
CA PHE A 276 -3.80 -3.36 -19.34
C PHE A 276 -3.89 -4.62 -18.47
N VAL A 277 -3.12 -5.64 -18.84
CA VAL A 277 -2.97 -6.88 -18.08
C VAL A 277 -1.48 -7.21 -18.02
N GLY A 278 -0.98 -7.45 -16.82
CA GLY A 278 0.39 -7.86 -16.58
C GLY A 278 0.70 -9.27 -17.11
N PRO A 279 1.95 -9.73 -16.98
CA PRO A 279 2.34 -11.07 -17.40
C PRO A 279 1.58 -12.17 -16.66
N ILE A 280 0.99 -13.12 -17.41
CA ILE A 280 0.34 -14.30 -16.83
C ILE A 280 1.41 -15.36 -16.56
N THR A 281 1.72 -15.58 -15.28
CA THR A 281 2.72 -16.55 -14.82
C THR A 281 2.05 -17.82 -14.25
N PRO A 282 2.79 -18.91 -14.01
CA PRO A 282 2.26 -20.08 -13.30
C PRO A 282 1.66 -19.73 -11.93
N THR A 283 2.26 -18.80 -11.20
CA THR A 283 1.72 -18.29 -9.91
C THR A 283 0.37 -17.61 -10.10
N ILE A 284 0.20 -16.77 -11.12
CA ILE A 284 -1.10 -16.13 -11.42
C ILE A 284 -2.17 -17.19 -11.73
N LEU A 285 -1.83 -18.21 -12.53
CA LEU A 285 -2.73 -19.29 -12.88
C LEU A 285 -3.13 -20.12 -11.65
N ALA A 286 -2.17 -20.47 -10.78
CA ALA A 286 -2.45 -21.17 -9.54
C ALA A 286 -3.40 -20.35 -8.64
N ILE A 287 -3.14 -19.06 -8.46
CA ILE A 287 -3.98 -18.20 -7.62
C ILE A 287 -5.41 -18.10 -8.17
N ARG A 288 -5.62 -18.08 -9.49
CA ARG A 288 -6.98 -18.11 -10.08
C ARG A 288 -7.77 -19.36 -9.64
N GLU A 289 -7.12 -20.52 -9.53
CA GLU A 289 -7.76 -21.74 -9.02
C GLU A 289 -7.94 -21.73 -7.49
N GLU A 290 -7.27 -20.81 -6.79
CA GLU A 290 -7.29 -20.72 -5.32
C GLU A 290 -8.39 -19.78 -4.80
N ILE A 291 -8.67 -18.66 -5.49
CA ILE A 291 -9.49 -17.54 -4.98
C ILE A 291 -10.92 -17.48 -5.55
N TYR A 292 -11.27 -18.38 -6.46
CA TYR A 292 -12.58 -18.49 -7.11
C TYR A 292 -13.24 -19.84 -6.82
N ASP A 293 -14.56 -19.83 -6.61
CA ASP A 293 -15.32 -21.06 -6.33
C ASP A 293 -15.75 -21.80 -7.61
N VAL A 294 -15.61 -21.15 -8.77
CA VAL A 294 -15.88 -21.72 -10.09
C VAL A 294 -14.65 -21.53 -10.98
N PRO A 295 -14.45 -22.39 -12.00
CA PRO A 295 -13.35 -22.24 -12.94
C PRO A 295 -13.30 -20.84 -13.54
N TYR A 296 -12.10 -20.26 -13.64
CA TYR A 296 -11.90 -18.86 -14.03
C TYR A 296 -12.56 -18.48 -15.36
N ASP A 297 -12.56 -19.40 -16.32
CA ASP A 297 -13.15 -19.26 -17.66
C ASP A 297 -14.68 -19.32 -17.66
N GLN A 298 -15.30 -19.80 -16.58
CA GLN A 298 -16.75 -19.94 -16.42
C GLN A 298 -17.37 -18.81 -15.58
N ILE A 299 -16.56 -17.86 -15.09
CA ILE A 299 -17.05 -16.74 -14.29
C ILE A 299 -17.87 -15.77 -15.17
N ASP A 300 -19.11 -15.49 -14.76
CA ASP A 300 -19.90 -14.39 -15.32
C ASP A 300 -19.43 -13.05 -14.72
N TRP A 301 -18.42 -12.46 -15.36
CA TRP A 301 -17.88 -11.16 -15.00
C TRP A 301 -18.93 -10.04 -15.06
N GLY A 302 -19.95 -10.18 -15.91
CA GLY A 302 -21.06 -9.23 -16.01
C GLY A 302 -21.87 -9.15 -14.72
N MET A 303 -22.14 -10.30 -14.10
CA MET A 303 -22.78 -10.38 -12.78
C MET A 303 -21.86 -9.87 -11.67
N SER A 304 -20.58 -10.22 -11.70
CA SER A 304 -19.62 -9.78 -10.68
C SER A 304 -19.42 -8.27 -10.66
N ARG A 305 -19.70 -7.54 -11.76
CA ARG A 305 -19.52 -6.07 -11.84
C ARG A 305 -20.13 -5.29 -10.70
N ASN A 306 -21.37 -5.61 -10.36
CA ASN A 306 -22.10 -4.91 -9.31
C ASN A 306 -22.03 -5.60 -7.95
N ALA A 307 -21.44 -6.79 -7.90
CA ALA A 307 -21.26 -7.56 -6.70
C ALA A 307 -20.19 -6.90 -5.80
N CYS A 308 -20.42 -6.95 -4.50
CA CYS A 308 -19.51 -6.52 -3.45
C CYS A 308 -19.85 -7.29 -2.19
N ALA A 309 -18.84 -7.75 -1.46
CA ALA A 309 -19.02 -8.38 -0.15
C ALA A 309 -19.66 -7.37 0.82
N LYS A 310 -20.49 -7.87 1.73
CA LYS A 310 -21.20 -7.04 2.72
C LYS A 310 -20.22 -6.34 3.66
N GLU A 311 -19.11 -7.00 3.97
CA GLU A 311 -18.03 -6.53 4.84
C GLU A 311 -17.30 -5.31 4.25
N ASP A 312 -17.26 -5.20 2.92
CA ASP A 312 -16.62 -4.09 2.20
C ASP A 312 -17.59 -2.97 1.83
N LEU A 313 -18.90 -3.17 2.00
CA LEU A 313 -19.93 -2.22 1.54
C LEU A 313 -20.19 -1.11 2.57
N VAL A 314 -19.30 -0.12 2.63
CA VAL A 314 -19.43 1.03 3.54
C VAL A 314 -20.48 2.04 3.05
N CYS A 315 -20.49 2.34 1.75
CA CYS A 315 -21.41 3.31 1.14
C CYS A 315 -22.22 2.61 0.04
N PRO A 316 -23.46 2.16 0.33
CA PRO A 316 -24.28 1.47 -0.64
C PRO A 316 -24.69 2.44 -1.77
N ARG A 317 -24.60 1.95 -3.02
CA ARG A 317 -24.99 2.74 -4.18
C ARG A 317 -26.50 2.99 -4.20
N THR A 318 -26.90 4.22 -4.47
CA THR A 318 -28.32 4.57 -4.65
C THR A 318 -28.87 3.96 -5.94
N THR A 319 -30.19 3.81 -6.03
CA THR A 319 -30.86 3.35 -7.26
C THR A 319 -30.53 4.23 -8.45
N LEU A 320 -30.42 5.56 -8.24
CA LEU A 320 -30.01 6.51 -9.26
C LEU A 320 -28.58 6.23 -9.74
N GLN A 321 -27.63 6.04 -8.82
CA GLN A 321 -26.25 5.69 -9.18
C GLN A 321 -26.19 4.37 -9.95
N ASN A 322 -26.95 3.35 -9.53
CA ASN A 322 -27.02 2.07 -10.25
C ASN A 322 -27.57 2.24 -11.68
N ALA A 323 -28.61 3.07 -11.86
CA ALA A 323 -29.14 3.37 -13.18
C ALA A 323 -28.12 4.12 -14.07
N VAL A 324 -27.42 5.11 -13.50
CA VAL A 324 -26.35 5.84 -14.19
C VAL A 324 -25.23 4.89 -14.61
N TRP A 325 -24.70 4.09 -13.69
CA TRP A 325 -23.64 3.11 -13.98
C TRP A 325 -24.07 2.07 -15.02
N THR A 326 -25.32 1.60 -14.95
CA THR A 326 -25.86 0.66 -15.93
C THR A 326 -25.95 1.27 -17.32
N SER A 327 -26.41 2.52 -17.43
CA SER A 327 -26.45 3.26 -18.70
C SER A 327 -25.05 3.50 -19.27
N LEU A 328 -24.15 3.98 -18.41
CA LEU A 328 -22.74 4.20 -18.71
C LEU A 328 -22.07 2.93 -19.27
N TYR A 329 -22.36 1.76 -18.69
CA TYR A 329 -21.83 0.49 -19.18
C TYR A 329 -22.55 -0.05 -20.43
N LYS A 330 -23.89 -0.12 -20.45
CA LYS A 330 -24.62 -0.77 -21.54
C LYS A 330 -24.69 0.07 -22.81
N CYS A 331 -24.59 1.38 -22.68
CA CYS A 331 -24.76 2.30 -23.80
C CYS A 331 -23.45 3.04 -24.11
N VAL A 332 -22.87 3.72 -23.13
CA VAL A 332 -21.75 4.65 -23.38
C VAL A 332 -20.45 3.90 -23.70
N GLU A 333 -20.10 2.87 -22.91
CA GLU A 333 -18.85 2.12 -23.11
C GLU A 333 -18.78 1.40 -24.49
N PRO A 334 -19.81 0.69 -24.98
CA PRO A 334 -19.81 0.11 -26.33
C PRO A 334 -19.66 1.16 -27.44
N VAL A 335 -20.34 2.30 -27.29
CA VAL A 335 -20.27 3.41 -28.26
C VAL A 335 -18.85 3.99 -28.29
N LEU A 336 -18.27 4.30 -27.13
CA LEU A 336 -16.90 4.83 -27.03
C LEU A 336 -15.84 3.84 -27.52
N SER A 337 -16.11 2.55 -27.40
CA SER A 337 -15.21 1.48 -27.86
C SER A 337 -15.36 1.17 -29.35
N SER A 338 -16.44 1.64 -30.00
CA SER A 338 -16.72 1.40 -31.42
C SER A 338 -15.96 2.36 -32.33
N TRP A 339 -15.57 1.90 -33.51
CA TRP A 339 -15.02 2.78 -34.54
C TRP A 339 -16.13 3.67 -35.13
N PRO A 340 -15.89 4.98 -35.35
CA PRO A 340 -14.62 5.72 -35.22
C PRO A 340 -14.42 6.42 -33.86
N ILE A 341 -15.34 6.24 -32.91
CA ILE A 341 -15.36 6.97 -31.62
C ILE A 341 -14.20 6.53 -30.72
N ASN A 342 -13.69 5.31 -30.88
CA ASN A 342 -12.48 4.85 -30.20
C ASN A 342 -11.26 5.77 -30.40
N LYS A 343 -11.20 6.59 -31.44
CA LYS A 343 -10.18 7.66 -31.58
C LYS A 343 -10.23 8.69 -30.45
N LEU A 344 -11.41 8.93 -29.86
CA LEU A 344 -11.56 9.77 -28.67
C LEU A 344 -10.85 9.14 -27.46
N ARG A 345 -10.94 7.81 -27.33
CA ARG A 345 -10.21 7.07 -26.29
C ARG A 345 -8.71 7.21 -26.45
N ASP A 346 -8.19 7.07 -27.67
CA ASP A 346 -6.76 7.27 -27.93
C ASP A 346 -6.29 8.67 -27.53
N ARG A 347 -7.09 9.70 -27.84
CA ARG A 347 -6.82 11.08 -27.40
C ARG A 347 -6.87 11.22 -25.88
N ALA A 348 -7.86 10.59 -25.24
CA ALA A 348 -8.02 10.63 -23.79
C ALA A 348 -6.84 9.95 -23.09
N LEU A 349 -6.38 8.79 -23.58
CA LEU A 349 -5.23 8.07 -23.05
C LEU A 349 -3.94 8.91 -23.15
N LYS A 350 -3.71 9.62 -24.25
CA LYS A 350 -2.57 10.55 -24.39
C LYS A 350 -2.64 11.67 -23.35
N ASN A 351 -3.81 12.33 -23.23
CA ASN A 351 -4.02 13.39 -22.24
C ASN A 351 -3.85 12.91 -20.80
N LEU A 352 -4.33 11.69 -20.48
CA LEU A 352 -4.13 11.08 -19.17
C LEU A 352 -2.64 10.86 -18.88
N MET A 353 -1.89 10.34 -19.86
CA MET A 353 -0.47 10.08 -19.69
C MET A 353 0.35 11.37 -19.52
N GLU A 354 -0.02 12.45 -20.22
CA GLU A 354 0.55 13.78 -20.00
C GLU A 354 0.34 14.26 -18.55
N HIS A 355 -0.86 14.08 -18.00
CA HIS A 355 -1.12 14.41 -16.59
C HIS A 355 -0.36 13.51 -15.60
N ILE A 356 -0.16 12.22 -15.93
CA ILE A 356 0.63 11.28 -15.12
C ILE A 356 2.08 11.73 -15.07
N HIS A 357 2.70 12.01 -16.23
CA HIS A 357 4.09 12.51 -16.29
C HIS A 357 4.23 13.86 -15.56
N TYR A 358 3.25 14.75 -15.70
CA TYR A 358 3.24 16.03 -14.99
C TYR A 358 3.25 15.84 -13.46
N GLU A 359 2.44 14.93 -12.92
CA GLU A 359 2.46 14.59 -11.49
C GLU A 359 3.82 14.02 -11.07
N ASP A 360 4.34 13.08 -11.87
CA ASP A 360 5.60 12.39 -11.56
C ASP A 360 6.76 13.38 -11.51
N ASP A 361 6.86 14.30 -12.46
CA ASP A 361 7.90 15.32 -12.48
C ASP A 361 7.75 16.33 -11.32
N ASN A 362 6.52 16.78 -11.02
CA ASN A 362 6.27 17.72 -9.92
C ASN A 362 6.59 17.14 -8.54
N THR A 363 6.38 15.84 -8.36
CA THR A 363 6.55 15.15 -7.07
C THR A 363 7.86 14.40 -6.97
N GLN A 364 8.73 14.49 -7.99
CA GLN A 364 9.97 13.71 -8.06
C GLN A 364 9.70 12.20 -7.91
N TYR A 365 8.63 11.73 -8.56
CA TYR A 365 8.19 10.34 -8.65
C TYR A 365 7.73 9.73 -7.30
N LEU A 366 7.41 10.58 -6.33
CA LEU A 366 6.75 10.18 -5.07
C LEU A 366 5.23 10.14 -5.23
N CYS A 367 4.65 10.99 -6.09
CA CYS A 367 3.22 11.23 -6.18
C CYS A 367 2.60 11.72 -4.85
N ILE A 368 1.29 11.95 -4.83
CA ILE A 368 0.58 12.43 -3.62
C ILE A 368 0.41 11.36 -2.54
N CYS A 369 0.38 10.07 -2.91
CA CYS A 369 0.27 8.95 -1.98
C CYS A 369 0.77 7.66 -2.63
N SER A 370 1.03 6.64 -1.79
CA SER A 370 1.49 5.30 -2.16
C SER A 370 0.62 4.59 -3.22
N VAL A 371 -0.70 4.70 -3.13
CA VAL A 371 -1.63 4.10 -4.11
C VAL A 371 -1.47 4.75 -5.48
N ASN A 372 -1.41 6.08 -5.52
CA ASN A 372 -1.17 6.82 -6.76
C ASN A 372 0.21 6.48 -7.32
N LYS A 373 1.24 6.45 -6.47
CA LYS A 373 2.60 6.08 -6.84
C LYS A 373 2.67 4.70 -7.50
N ALA A 374 2.04 3.70 -6.91
CA ALA A 374 2.08 2.34 -7.43
C ALA A 374 1.39 2.25 -8.81
N LEU A 375 0.26 2.93 -8.99
CA LEU A 375 -0.47 2.95 -10.25
C LEU A 375 0.25 3.76 -11.35
N ASN A 376 0.80 4.94 -11.03
CA ASN A 376 1.59 5.74 -11.97
C ASN A 376 2.81 4.96 -12.46
N MET A 377 3.50 4.24 -11.56
CA MET A 377 4.62 3.37 -11.93
C MET A 377 4.21 2.30 -12.95
N VAL A 378 3.03 1.68 -12.79
CA VAL A 378 2.49 0.72 -13.76
C VAL A 378 2.14 1.41 -15.08
N CYS A 379 1.59 2.62 -15.05
CA CYS A 379 1.32 3.40 -16.27
C CYS A 379 2.60 3.71 -17.06
N CYS A 380 3.66 4.20 -16.41
CA CYS A 380 4.95 4.46 -17.06
C CYS A 380 5.57 3.19 -17.66
N TRP A 381 5.45 2.05 -16.96
CA TRP A 381 5.89 0.77 -17.50
C TRP A 381 5.05 0.32 -18.70
N ALA A 382 3.72 0.50 -18.62
CA ALA A 382 2.82 0.13 -19.70
C ALA A 382 3.03 0.99 -20.96
N GLU A 383 3.43 2.26 -20.79
CA GLU A 383 3.82 3.16 -21.88
C GLU A 383 5.17 2.74 -22.49
N ASP A 384 6.23 2.65 -21.68
CA ASP A 384 7.55 2.17 -22.08
C ASP A 384 8.30 1.57 -20.88
N PRO A 385 8.51 0.24 -20.84
CA PRO A 385 9.26 -0.44 -19.79
C PRO A 385 10.71 0.02 -19.62
N ASN A 386 11.31 0.65 -20.63
CA ASN A 386 12.70 1.12 -20.60
C ASN A 386 12.84 2.62 -20.29
N SER A 387 11.71 3.31 -20.09
CA SER A 387 11.66 4.75 -19.88
C SER A 387 12.46 5.19 -18.64
N GLU A 388 12.98 6.41 -18.72
CA GLU A 388 13.57 7.07 -17.55
C GLU A 388 12.54 7.25 -16.43
N ALA A 389 11.30 7.60 -16.77
CA ALA A 389 10.20 7.75 -15.82
C ALA A 389 9.99 6.49 -14.97
N PHE A 390 9.97 5.31 -15.61
CA PHE A 390 9.83 4.05 -14.87
C PHE A 390 11.02 3.78 -13.93
N LYS A 391 12.25 4.03 -14.38
CA LYS A 391 13.47 3.86 -13.55
C LYS A 391 13.47 4.80 -12.33
N ARG A 392 12.96 6.02 -12.50
CA ARG A 392 12.79 7.00 -11.41
C ARG A 392 11.74 6.55 -10.41
N HIS A 393 10.62 6.00 -10.88
CA HIS A 393 9.61 5.38 -10.01
C HIS A 393 10.18 4.23 -9.17
N LEU A 394 10.98 3.34 -9.76
CA LEU A 394 11.59 2.23 -9.04
C LEU A 394 12.54 2.71 -7.93
N ALA A 395 13.34 3.75 -8.21
CA ALA A 395 14.26 4.34 -7.24
C ALA A 395 13.56 4.95 -6.01
N ARG A 396 12.28 5.31 -6.14
CA ARG A 396 11.43 5.87 -5.07
C ARG A 396 10.62 4.85 -4.29
N VAL A 397 10.66 3.57 -4.66
CA VAL A 397 9.94 2.52 -3.90
C VAL A 397 10.40 2.42 -2.44
N PRO A 398 11.71 2.46 -2.12
CA PRO A 398 12.17 2.39 -0.73
C PRO A 398 11.63 3.52 0.16
N ASP A 399 11.31 4.69 -0.41
CA ASP A 399 10.75 5.84 0.31
C ASP A 399 9.37 5.53 0.94
N PHE A 400 8.70 4.46 0.50
CA PHE A 400 7.43 3.99 1.08
C PHE A 400 7.61 2.83 2.06
N LEU A 401 8.77 2.21 2.16
CA LEU A 401 8.96 1.01 2.96
C LEU A 401 9.42 1.37 4.37
N TRP A 402 8.61 1.00 5.36
CA TRP A 402 8.88 1.23 6.77
C TRP A 402 8.97 -0.09 7.52
N ILE A 403 9.93 -0.23 8.43
CA ILE A 403 10.06 -1.41 9.29
C ILE A 403 9.81 -1.05 10.75
N SER A 404 9.03 -1.89 11.41
CA SER A 404 8.78 -1.83 12.85
C SER A 404 8.86 -3.24 13.46
N GLU A 405 8.56 -3.40 14.74
CA GLU A 405 8.59 -4.71 15.41
C GLU A 405 7.56 -5.71 14.86
N ASP A 406 6.51 -5.22 14.19
CA ASP A 406 5.49 -6.03 13.54
C ASP A 406 5.86 -6.47 12.12
N GLY A 407 6.92 -5.93 11.53
CA GLY A 407 7.39 -6.26 10.18
C GLY A 407 7.54 -5.03 9.28
N MET A 408 7.70 -5.27 7.98
CA MET A 408 7.82 -4.23 6.96
C MET A 408 6.49 -3.97 6.27
N LYS A 409 6.15 -2.69 6.17
CA LYS A 409 4.89 -2.19 5.66
C LYS A 409 5.13 -0.99 4.73
N ALA A 410 4.11 -0.66 3.95
CA ALA A 410 4.14 0.52 3.10
C ALA A 410 3.40 1.69 3.78
N GLY A 411 4.07 2.85 3.85
CA GLY A 411 3.49 4.11 4.31
C GLY A 411 2.48 4.67 3.31
N ILE A 412 1.56 5.51 3.80
CA ILE A 412 0.42 6.05 3.03
C ILE A 412 0.84 7.21 2.13
#